data_AF-A0AAV7X066-F1
#
_entry.id   AF-A0AAV7X066-F1
#
_cell.length_a   1.000
_cell.length_b   1.000
_cell.length_c   1.000
_cell.angle_alpha   90.00
_cell.angle_beta   90.00
_cell.angle_gamma   90.00
#
_symmetry.space_group_name_H-M   'P 1'
#
loop_
_entity.id
_entity.type
_entity.pdbx_description
1 polymer ?
#
loop_
_entity_poly.entity_id
_entity_poly.type
_entity_poly.pdbx_seq_one_letter_code
_entity_poly.pdbx_strand_id
1 'polypeptide(L)'
;MLFCYIWPKVTGAQSSEVMRYYHNVIEFLKQKVSPKVTDWQKIDRTSQEGKESIHAYYERLLKAFNHYSGTEVIELKDMNHLVFRFVEGLRPEISQMIKNHLICWQAKPIDEVLQYAKYCSDETELKQRKLKEKVMVMQIKAAQAGMQGNGIQQMVQQQPQGTGVFQAQPTGRG
;
A
#
# COMPACT_ATOMS: atom_id res chain seq x y z
N MET A 1 16.74 -52.95 -4.98
CA MET A 1 18.10 -52.70 -5.52
C MET A 1 18.45 -51.25 -5.25
N LEU A 2 19.40 -51.00 -4.35
CA LEU A 2 19.92 -49.67 -4.01
C LEU A 2 20.94 -49.26 -5.06
N PHE A 3 20.70 -48.16 -5.78
CA PHE A 3 21.72 -47.54 -6.63
C PHE A 3 22.68 -46.72 -5.75
N CYS A 4 23.84 -47.31 -5.43
CA CYS A 4 24.97 -46.57 -4.86
C CYS A 4 25.59 -45.70 -5.96
N TYR A 5 25.36 -44.38 -5.91
CA TYR A 5 26.12 -43.43 -6.69
C TYR A 5 27.54 -43.31 -6.12
N ILE A 6 28.51 -43.93 -6.80
CA ILE A 6 29.94 -43.70 -6.54
C ILE A 6 30.31 -42.37 -7.19
N TRP A 7 30.56 -41.34 -6.38
CA TRP A 7 31.08 -40.07 -6.87
C TRP A 7 32.61 -40.14 -7.00
N PRO A 8 33.20 -39.86 -8.17
CA PRO A 8 34.65 -39.79 -8.29
C PRO A 8 35.19 -38.63 -7.44
N LYS A 9 36.25 -38.85 -6.65
CA LYS A 9 36.95 -37.75 -5.96
C LYS A 9 37.66 -36.89 -7.01
N VAL A 10 37.01 -35.80 -7.42
CA VAL A 10 37.47 -34.91 -8.47
C VAL A 10 38.67 -34.08 -7.99
N THR A 11 39.83 -34.18 -8.64
CA THR A 11 41.00 -33.31 -8.40
C THR A 11 40.85 -31.97 -9.13
N GLY A 12 41.54 -30.92 -8.67
CA GLY A 12 41.23 -29.51 -8.93
C GLY A 12 41.02 -29.07 -10.39
N ALA A 13 41.61 -29.74 -11.39
CA ALA A 13 41.42 -29.42 -12.81
C ALA A 13 40.18 -30.09 -13.43
N GLN A 14 39.76 -31.27 -12.96
CA GLN A 14 38.50 -31.90 -13.38
C GLN A 14 37.29 -31.26 -12.70
N SER A 15 37.51 -30.53 -11.60
CA SER A 15 36.46 -29.84 -10.85
C SER A 15 35.79 -28.74 -11.67
N SER A 16 36.56 -27.98 -12.47
CA SER A 16 36.01 -26.90 -13.29
C SER A 16 35.11 -27.41 -14.42
N GLU A 17 35.47 -28.53 -15.04
CA GLU A 17 34.70 -29.12 -16.14
C GLU A 17 33.42 -29.80 -15.64
N VAL A 18 33.50 -30.49 -14.50
CA VAL A 18 32.34 -31.04 -13.79
C VAL A 18 31.41 -29.92 -13.32
N MET A 19 31.94 -28.82 -12.75
CA MET A 19 31.14 -27.67 -12.34
C MET A 19 30.50 -26.96 -13.55
N ARG A 20 31.18 -26.88 -14.68
CA ARG A 20 30.60 -26.36 -15.94
C ARG A 20 29.48 -27.24 -16.45
N TYR A 21 29.62 -28.56 -16.38
CA TYR A 21 28.55 -29.49 -16.72
C TYR A 21 27.34 -29.33 -15.79
N TYR A 22 27.56 -29.26 -14.47
CA TYR A 22 26.48 -28.99 -13.52
C TYR A 22 25.78 -27.66 -13.79
N HIS A 23 26.54 -26.61 -14.05
CA HIS A 23 25.98 -25.31 -14.41
C HIS A 23 25.11 -25.41 -15.67
N ASN A 24 25.61 -26.04 -16.74
CA ASN A 24 24.87 -26.20 -17.99
C ASN A 24 23.60 -27.05 -17.83
N VAL A 25 23.65 -28.12 -17.02
CA VAL A 25 22.47 -28.95 -16.73
C VAL A 25 21.44 -28.15 -15.92
N ILE A 26 21.87 -27.38 -14.92
CA ILE A 26 20.97 -26.51 -14.15
C ILE A 26 20.32 -25.45 -15.05
N GLU A 27 21.09 -24.77 -15.91
CA GLU A 27 20.56 -23.79 -16.86
C GLU A 27 19.60 -24.41 -17.88
N PHE A 28 19.94 -25.60 -18.40
CA PHE A 28 19.05 -26.35 -19.29
C PHE A 28 17.74 -26.73 -18.59
N LEU A 29 17.80 -27.22 -17.36
CA LEU A 29 16.62 -27.58 -16.57
C LEU A 29 15.76 -26.35 -16.25
N LYS A 30 16.38 -25.22 -15.90
CA LYS A 30 15.68 -23.93 -15.72
C LYS A 30 14.92 -23.51 -16.98
N GLN A 31 15.50 -23.68 -18.17
CA GLN A 31 14.84 -23.31 -19.43
C GLN A 31 13.76 -24.29 -19.88
N LYS A 32 13.97 -25.60 -19.70
CA LYS A 32 13.13 -26.64 -20.34
C LYS A 32 12.07 -27.25 -19.43
N VAL A 33 12.32 -27.34 -18.12
CA VAL A 33 11.43 -28.06 -17.18
C VAL A 33 10.53 -27.09 -16.40
N SER A 34 11.03 -25.89 -16.12
CA SER A 34 10.25 -24.83 -15.48
C SER A 34 10.57 -23.49 -16.16
N PRO A 35 10.17 -23.31 -17.45
CA PRO A 35 10.31 -22.01 -18.08
C PRO A 35 9.71 -20.97 -17.14
N LYS A 36 10.48 -19.92 -16.80
CA LYS A 36 9.96 -18.84 -15.96
C LYS A 36 8.83 -18.18 -16.75
N VAL A 37 7.60 -18.64 -16.52
CA VAL A 37 6.41 -18.03 -17.12
C VAL A 37 6.22 -16.72 -16.40
N THR A 38 6.32 -15.63 -17.17
CA THR A 38 6.09 -14.31 -16.63
C THR A 38 4.63 -14.20 -16.14
N ASP A 39 4.46 -13.95 -14.85
CA ASP A 39 3.16 -13.79 -14.21
C ASP A 39 3.03 -12.37 -13.65
N TRP A 40 2.72 -11.43 -14.57
CA TRP A 40 2.50 -10.03 -14.22
C TRP A 40 1.33 -9.84 -13.25
N GLN A 41 0.31 -10.72 -13.30
CA GLN A 41 -0.86 -10.60 -12.42
C GLN A 41 -0.50 -10.80 -10.95
N LYS A 42 0.45 -11.70 -10.63
CA LYS A 42 0.91 -11.88 -9.26
C LYS A 42 1.71 -10.69 -8.75
N ILE A 43 2.50 -10.06 -9.61
CA ILE A 43 3.20 -8.81 -9.30
C ILE A 43 2.15 -7.72 -9.03
N ASP A 44 1.14 -7.61 -9.88
CA ASP A 44 0.08 -6.60 -9.77
C ASP A 44 -0.75 -6.74 -8.49
N ARG A 45 -1.00 -7.97 -8.03
CA ARG A 45 -1.73 -8.20 -6.77
C ARG A 45 -0.93 -7.87 -5.52
N THR A 46 0.37 -7.61 -5.64
CA THR A 46 1.21 -7.22 -4.52
C THR A 46 0.94 -5.76 -4.17
N SER A 47 0.22 -5.54 -3.06
CA SER A 47 -0.11 -4.21 -2.53
C SER A 47 0.24 -4.12 -1.06
N GLN A 48 0.50 -2.92 -0.57
CA GLN A 48 0.86 -2.63 0.81
C GLN A 48 -0.27 -3.03 1.75
N GLU A 49 0.05 -3.88 2.71
CA GLU A 49 -0.92 -4.40 3.67
C GLU A 49 -1.03 -3.48 4.90
N GLY A 50 -2.25 -3.17 5.36
CA GLY A 50 -2.53 -2.49 6.64
C GLY A 50 -1.44 -1.52 7.15
N LYS A 51 -0.72 -1.93 8.20
CA LYS A 51 0.37 -1.18 8.86
C LYS A 51 1.78 -1.59 8.41
N GLU A 52 1.90 -2.29 7.29
CA GLU A 52 3.17 -2.65 6.68
C GLU A 52 3.96 -1.37 6.37
N SER A 53 5.26 -1.39 6.68
CA SER A 53 6.14 -0.26 6.37
C SER A 53 6.40 -0.19 4.86
N ILE A 54 6.71 1.02 4.38
CA ILE A 54 7.02 1.24 2.96
C ILE A 54 8.15 0.32 2.47
N HIS A 55 9.19 0.16 3.29
CA HIS A 55 10.34 -0.68 2.96
C HIS A 55 9.98 -2.17 2.95
N ALA A 56 9.21 -2.66 3.93
CA ALA A 56 8.79 -4.06 3.95
C ALA A 56 7.93 -4.42 2.74
N TYR A 57 7.00 -3.53 2.36
CA TYR A 57 6.21 -3.67 1.15
C TYR A 57 7.09 -3.71 -0.11
N TYR A 58 8.04 -2.78 -0.23
CA TYR A 58 8.96 -2.74 -1.37
C TYR A 58 9.78 -4.02 -1.51
N GLU A 59 10.35 -4.54 -0.42
CA GLU A 59 11.10 -5.80 -0.42
C GLU A 59 10.25 -6.98 -0.88
N ARG A 60 8.98 -7.03 -0.47
CA ARG A 60 8.03 -8.06 -0.90
C ARG A 60 7.69 -7.93 -2.38
N LEU A 61 7.45 -6.71 -2.85
CA LEU A 61 7.23 -6.42 -4.27
C LEU A 61 8.45 -6.80 -5.11
N LEU A 62 9.65 -6.45 -4.67
CA LEU A 62 10.89 -6.78 -5.38
C LEU A 62 11.11 -8.29 -5.46
N LYS A 63 10.81 -9.03 -4.38
CA LYS A 63 10.84 -10.50 -4.40
C LYS A 63 9.81 -11.08 -5.38
N ALA A 64 8.59 -10.57 -5.38
CA ALA A 64 7.57 -11.00 -6.34
C ALA A 64 7.99 -10.67 -7.77
N PHE A 65 8.55 -9.49 -8.01
CA PHE A 65 9.05 -9.06 -9.30
C PHE A 65 10.16 -9.99 -9.79
N ASN A 66 11.19 -10.25 -8.98
CA ASN A 66 12.31 -11.13 -9.34
C ASN A 66 11.87 -12.59 -9.57
N HIS A 67 10.82 -13.04 -8.89
CA HIS A 67 10.33 -14.40 -9.02
C HIS A 67 9.41 -14.59 -10.23
N TYR A 68 8.56 -13.59 -10.53
CA TYR A 68 7.51 -13.70 -11.54
C TYR A 68 7.76 -12.89 -12.83
N SER A 69 8.77 -12.02 -12.92
CA SER A 69 9.06 -11.26 -14.14
C SER A 69 9.58 -12.16 -15.27
N GLY A 70 10.23 -13.26 -14.92
CA GLY A 70 10.87 -14.17 -15.88
C GLY A 70 12.21 -13.66 -16.42
N THR A 71 12.64 -12.46 -16.05
CA THR A 71 13.89 -11.85 -16.55
C THR A 71 15.07 -12.15 -15.61
N GLU A 72 16.23 -12.45 -16.18
CA GLU A 72 17.51 -12.57 -15.44
C GLU A 72 18.27 -11.24 -15.36
N VAL A 73 17.99 -10.33 -16.30
CA VAL A 73 18.51 -8.98 -16.36
C VAL A 73 17.33 -8.02 -16.24
N ILE A 74 17.36 -7.11 -15.28
CA ILE A 74 16.29 -6.11 -15.12
C ILE A 74 16.56 -4.99 -16.13
N GLU A 75 15.72 -4.89 -17.16
CA GLU A 75 15.81 -3.80 -18.13
C GLU A 75 15.29 -2.48 -17.55
N LEU A 76 15.65 -1.34 -18.15
CA LEU A 76 15.15 -0.03 -17.73
C LEU A 76 13.61 0.05 -17.76
N LYS A 77 12.99 -0.63 -18.73
CA LYS A 77 11.53 -0.73 -18.84
C LYS A 77 10.91 -1.49 -17.67
N ASP A 78 11.59 -2.54 -17.20
CA ASP A 78 11.18 -3.32 -16.03
C ASP A 78 11.31 -2.49 -14.74
N MET A 79 12.32 -1.62 -14.65
CA MET A 79 12.47 -0.68 -13.53
C MET A 79 11.35 0.35 -13.49
N ASN A 80 10.98 0.93 -14.63
CA ASN A 80 9.83 1.85 -14.69
C ASN A 80 8.52 1.14 -14.31
N HIS A 81 8.37 -0.12 -14.71
CA HIS A 81 7.22 -0.93 -14.30
C HIS A 81 7.23 -1.20 -12.79
N LEU A 82 8.39 -1.50 -12.19
CA LEU A 82 8.53 -1.65 -10.75
C LEU A 82 8.16 -0.38 -10.00
N VAL A 83 8.62 0.79 -10.46
CA VAL A 83 8.26 2.10 -9.88
C VAL A 83 6.75 2.33 -9.99
N PHE A 84 6.18 2.07 -11.16
CA PHE A 84 4.73 2.16 -11.37
C PHE A 84 3.96 1.27 -10.38
N ARG A 85 4.31 -0.02 -10.31
CA ARG A 85 3.65 -0.98 -9.41
C ARG A 85 3.86 -0.64 -7.95
N PHE A 86 5.05 -0.17 -7.58
CA PHE A 86 5.33 0.28 -6.23
C PHE A 86 4.33 1.37 -5.83
N VAL A 87 4.21 2.45 -6.60
CA VAL A 87 3.31 3.56 -6.27
C VAL A 87 1.83 3.17 -6.34
N GLU A 88 1.41 2.37 -7.32
CA GLU A 88 0.01 1.91 -7.42
C GLU A 88 -0.40 0.97 -6.29
N GLY A 89 0.52 0.16 -5.78
CA GLY A 89 0.23 -0.77 -4.69
C GLY A 89 0.39 -0.17 -3.29
N LEU A 90 0.88 1.06 -3.14
CA LEU A 90 0.90 1.75 -1.84
C LEU A 90 -0.52 2.03 -1.33
N ARG A 91 -0.64 2.27 -0.03
CA ARG A 91 -1.90 2.74 0.54
C ARG A 91 -2.42 3.98 -0.22
N PRO A 92 -3.74 4.08 -0.48
CA PRO A 92 -4.30 5.12 -1.36
C PRO A 92 -3.88 6.54 -0.98
N GLU A 93 -3.86 6.85 0.31
CA GLU A 93 -3.48 8.17 0.81
C GLU A 93 -2.01 8.53 0.51
N ILE A 94 -1.11 7.54 0.54
CA ILE A 94 0.31 7.72 0.21
C ILE A 94 0.49 7.80 -1.30
N SER A 95 -0.12 6.87 -2.04
CA SER A 95 -0.07 6.82 -3.51
C SER A 95 -0.52 8.16 -4.11
N GLN A 96 -1.62 8.71 -3.60
CA GLN A 96 -2.15 9.98 -4.08
C GLN A 96 -1.22 11.15 -3.78
N MET A 97 -0.59 11.19 -2.59
CA MET A 97 0.39 12.24 -2.28
C MET A 97 1.60 12.20 -3.21
N ILE A 98 2.11 11.01 -3.53
CA ILE A 98 3.21 10.86 -4.51
C ILE A 98 2.75 11.37 -5.87
N LYS A 99 1.61 10.89 -6.37
CA LYS A 99 1.07 11.28 -7.69
C LYS A 99 0.84 12.79 -7.83
N ASN A 100 0.44 13.46 -6.74
CA ASN A 100 0.13 14.88 -6.75
C ASN A 100 1.36 15.78 -6.61
N HIS A 101 2.39 15.33 -5.87
CA HIS A 101 3.48 16.22 -5.45
C HIS A 101 4.84 15.83 -6.01
N LEU A 102 5.05 14.58 -6.41
CA LEU A 102 6.30 14.13 -7.03
C LEU A 102 6.15 14.18 -8.55
N ILE A 103 6.64 15.24 -9.16
CA ILE A 103 6.59 15.45 -10.62
C ILE A 103 7.37 14.34 -11.33
N CYS A 104 6.78 13.79 -12.40
CA CYS A 104 7.36 12.73 -13.22
C CYS A 104 7.82 11.50 -12.41
N TRP A 105 7.12 11.17 -11.32
CA TRP A 105 7.47 10.07 -10.42
C TRP A 105 7.68 8.72 -11.13
N GLN A 106 7.01 8.48 -12.27
CA GLN A 106 7.12 7.25 -13.06
C GLN A 106 8.50 7.03 -13.68
N ALA A 107 9.24 8.11 -13.93
CA ALA A 107 10.57 8.08 -14.55
C ALA A 107 11.69 8.32 -13.54
N LYS A 108 11.35 8.48 -12.25
CA LYS A 108 12.33 8.71 -11.20
C LYS A 108 12.98 7.40 -10.74
N PRO A 109 14.24 7.43 -10.28
CA PRO A 109 14.86 6.28 -9.65
C PRO A 109 14.03 5.79 -8.46
N ILE A 110 13.95 4.46 -8.29
CA ILE A 110 13.14 3.85 -7.23
C ILE A 110 13.53 4.33 -5.83
N ASP A 111 14.81 4.61 -5.58
CA ASP A 111 15.30 5.11 -4.30
C ASP A 111 14.72 6.50 -3.95
N GLU A 112 14.59 7.38 -4.95
CA GLU A 112 13.99 8.70 -4.76
C GLU A 112 12.50 8.56 -4.43
N VAL A 113 11.80 7.68 -5.15
CA VAL A 113 10.37 7.41 -4.94
C VAL A 113 10.14 6.76 -3.57
N LEU A 114 11.02 5.85 -3.13
CA LEU A 114 10.99 5.22 -1.80
C LEU A 114 11.17 6.24 -0.69
N GLN A 115 12.14 7.15 -0.83
CA GLN A 115 12.37 8.20 0.14
C GLN A 115 11.16 9.13 0.25
N TYR A 116 10.57 9.51 -0.89
CA TYR A 116 9.39 10.35 -0.91
C TYR A 116 8.15 9.63 -0.35
N ALA A 117 8.00 8.33 -0.62
CA ALA A 117 6.94 7.50 -0.06
C ALA A 117 7.04 7.39 1.47
N LYS A 118 8.26 7.28 2.01
CA LYS A 118 8.50 7.32 3.46
C LYS A 118 8.05 8.65 4.06
N TYR A 119 8.47 9.77 3.47
CA TYR A 119 8.01 11.10 3.88
C TYR A 119 6.47 11.20 3.89
N CYS A 120 5.80 10.73 2.83
CA CYS A 120 4.34 10.74 2.76
C CYS A 120 3.69 9.87 3.85
N SER A 121 4.28 8.72 4.19
CA SER A 121 3.82 7.87 5.29
C SER A 121 3.91 8.60 6.62
N ASP A 122 5.07 9.19 6.93
CA ASP A 122 5.33 9.89 8.19
C ASP A 122 4.39 11.10 8.34
N GLU A 123 4.19 11.86 7.27
CA GLU A 123 3.28 13.00 7.22
C GLU A 123 1.81 12.58 7.42
N THR A 124 1.41 11.45 6.83
CA THR A 124 0.06 10.89 7.02
C THR A 124 -0.18 10.47 8.46
N GLU A 125 0.78 9.76 9.06
CA GLU A 125 0.70 9.35 10.46
C GLU A 125 0.67 10.55 11.42
N LEU A 126 1.44 11.59 11.13
CA LEU A 126 1.43 12.82 11.89
C LEU A 126 0.07 13.53 11.82
N LYS A 127 -0.53 13.62 10.62
CA LYS A 127 -1.88 14.19 10.43
C LYS A 127 -2.93 13.39 11.19
N GLN A 128 -2.88 12.06 11.14
CA GLN A 128 -3.79 11.21 11.89
C GLN A 128 -3.65 11.39 13.41
N ARG A 129 -2.41 11.50 13.93
CA ARG A 129 -2.15 11.77 15.36
C ARG A 129 -2.73 13.11 15.78
N LYS A 130 -2.44 14.19 15.03
CA LYS A 130 -2.97 15.54 15.30
C LYS A 130 -4.50 15.58 15.25
N LEU A 131 -5.12 14.83 14.33
CA LEU A 131 -6.57 14.75 14.24
C LEU A 131 -7.18 14.06 15.46
N LYS A 132 -6.61 12.91 15.88
CA LYS A 132 -7.06 12.19 17.08
C LYS A 132 -6.96 13.05 18.34
N GLU A 133 -5.86 13.79 18.49
CA GLU A 133 -5.67 14.71 19.60
C GLU A 133 -6.72 15.83 19.60
N LYS A 134 -6.97 16.47 18.45
CA LYS A 134 -8.01 17.50 18.31
C LYS A 134 -9.41 16.99 18.66
N VAL A 135 -9.75 15.78 18.21
CA VAL A 135 -11.04 15.14 18.51
C VAL A 135 -11.15 14.87 20.01
N MET A 136 -10.11 14.33 20.65
CA MET A 136 -10.08 14.09 22.09
C MET A 136 -10.26 15.38 22.90
N VAL A 137 -9.56 16.46 22.53
CA VAL A 137 -9.72 17.77 23.17
C VAL A 137 -11.14 18.30 23.02
N MET A 138 -11.76 18.15 21.84
CA MET A 138 -13.13 18.57 21.60
C MET A 138 -14.13 17.78 22.47
N GLN A 139 -13.94 16.47 22.61
CA GLN A 139 -14.76 15.63 23.48
C GLN A 139 -14.65 16.01 24.96
N ILE A 140 -13.43 16.29 25.44
CA ILE A 140 -13.20 16.75 26.82
C ILE A 140 -13.89 18.10 27.05
N LYS A 141 -13.74 19.06 26.14
CA LYS A 141 -14.40 20.38 26.22
C LYS A 141 -15.92 20.25 26.24
N ALA A 142 -16.48 19.40 25.38
CA ALA A 142 -17.93 19.15 25.34
C ALA A 142 -18.43 18.52 26.66
N ALA A 143 -17.69 17.56 27.23
CA ALA A 143 -18.02 16.96 28.51
C ALA A 143 -17.96 17.98 29.67
N GLN A 144 -16.93 18.83 29.70
CA GLN A 144 -16.79 19.89 30.70
C GLN A 144 -17.89 20.95 30.59
N ALA A 145 -18.27 21.34 29.37
CA ALA A 145 -19.39 22.26 29.14
C ALA A 145 -20.74 21.64 29.55
N GLY A 146 -20.94 20.34 29.32
CA GLY A 146 -22.10 19.60 29.78
C GLY A 146 -22.20 19.49 31.30
N MET A 147 -21.06 19.44 32.02
CA MET A 147 -21.04 19.42 33.49
C MET A 147 -21.23 20.81 34.13
N GLN A 148 -20.91 21.90 33.44
CA GLN A 148 -21.17 23.27 33.92
C GLN A 148 -22.61 23.77 33.61
N GLY A 149 -23.41 23.01 32.86
CA GLY A 149 -24.73 23.39 32.38
C GLY A 149 -25.94 22.95 33.23
N ASN A 150 -25.77 22.48 34.47
CA ASN A 150 -26.88 22.09 35.35
C ASN A 150 -27.45 23.26 36.17
N GLY A 151 -27.79 24.36 35.48
CA GLY A 151 -28.34 25.58 36.07
C GLY A 151 -29.54 26.19 35.35
N ILE A 152 -30.22 25.46 34.45
CA ILE A 152 -31.45 25.94 33.80
C ILE A 152 -32.63 25.05 34.17
N GLN A 153 -33.17 25.33 35.35
CA GLN A 153 -34.53 25.08 35.82
C GLN A 153 -34.88 26.36 36.58
N GLN A 154 -35.97 27.10 36.40
CA GLN A 154 -37.27 26.95 35.76
C GLN A 154 -37.74 28.38 35.43
N MET A 155 -38.49 28.58 34.34
CA MET A 155 -39.57 29.56 34.36
C MET A 155 -40.69 29.08 33.43
N VAL A 156 -41.57 28.28 34.03
CA VAL A 156 -42.95 28.12 33.57
C VAL A 156 -43.65 29.43 33.91
N GLN A 157 -44.23 30.13 32.93
CA GLN A 157 -45.54 30.75 33.12
C GLN A 157 -46.21 31.15 31.81
N GLN A 158 -47.32 30.45 31.58
CA GLN A 158 -48.60 30.95 31.09
C GLN A 158 -48.74 31.32 29.61
N GLN A 159 -49.42 30.40 28.92
CA GLN A 159 -50.43 30.68 27.91
C GLN A 159 -51.42 31.76 28.39
N PRO A 160 -51.98 32.56 27.47
CA PRO A 160 -53.39 32.32 27.18
C PRO A 160 -53.72 32.28 25.69
N GLN A 161 -54.88 31.66 25.46
CA GLN A 161 -55.55 31.31 24.22
C GLN A 161 -55.80 32.52 23.31
N GLY A 162 -55.65 32.31 22.01
CA GLY A 162 -56.07 33.23 20.96
C GLY A 162 -56.58 32.43 19.76
N THR A 163 -57.89 32.25 19.73
CA THR A 163 -58.72 31.79 18.60
C THR A 163 -58.35 32.46 17.28
N GLY A 164 -58.24 31.66 16.21
CA GLY A 164 -58.04 32.17 14.86
C GLY A 164 -58.13 31.06 13.82
N VAL A 165 -59.35 30.61 13.54
CA VAL A 165 -59.69 29.78 12.37
C VAL A 165 -59.47 30.65 11.13
N PHE A 166 -58.67 30.23 10.16
CA PHE A 166 -58.94 30.56 8.74
C PHE A 166 -58.31 29.54 7.80
N GLN A 167 -59.20 29.01 6.97
CA GLN A 167 -59.03 28.00 5.93
C GLN A 167 -58.84 28.75 4.60
N ALA A 168 -57.86 28.39 3.77
CA ALA A 168 -57.99 28.47 2.30
C ALA A 168 -56.85 27.73 1.56
N GLN A 169 -57.26 27.11 0.46
CA GLN A 169 -56.66 26.11 -0.42
C GLN A 169 -55.42 26.52 -1.26
N PRO A 170 -54.76 25.53 -1.90
CA PRO A 170 -53.61 25.75 -2.78
C PRO A 170 -54.03 26.19 -4.20
N THR A 171 -53.31 27.15 -4.76
CA THR A 171 -53.35 27.45 -6.21
C THR A 171 -52.14 26.83 -6.90
N GLY A 172 -52.41 25.95 -7.86
CA GLY A 172 -51.40 25.33 -8.70
C GLY A 172 -50.82 26.28 -9.75
N ARG A 173 -49.67 25.87 -10.31
CA ARG A 173 -49.22 26.24 -11.65
C ARG A 173 -48.58 25.01 -12.29
N GLY A 174 -49.06 24.68 -13.49
CA GLY A 174 -48.32 23.87 -14.45
C GLY A 174 -47.26 24.68 -15.17
#